data_AF-A0A2J6QW48-F1
#
_entry.id   AF-A0A2J6QW48-F1
#
_cell.length_a   1.000
_cell.length_b   1.000
_cell.length_c   1.000
_cell.angle_alpha   90.00
_cell.angle_beta   90.00
_cell.angle_gamma   90.00
#
_symmetry.space_group_name_H-M   'P 1'
#
loop_
_entity.id
_entity.type
_entity.pdbx_description
1 polymer ?
#
loop_
_entity_poly.entity_id
_entity_poly.type
_entity_poly.pdbx_seq_one_letter_code
_entity_poly.pdbx_strand_id
1 'polypeptide(L)'
;MAPPSIKSVLRTPEDFKMASRQSMYSSLPVAEQEEQDDWAQKMIERHGNCPEDKTWERRENPGGYQCDAGGHGMTDELLAEGKGGMLAIASKVWGDFKGPYYKNPVTGKHERVKT
;
A
#
# COMPACT_ATOMS: atom_id res chain seq x y z
N MET A 1 5.20 11.49 -3.90
CA MET A 1 5.86 10.55 -4.84
C MET A 1 7.04 9.89 -4.14
N ALA A 2 7.26 8.59 -4.34
CA ALA A 2 8.41 7.89 -3.78
C ALA A 2 9.75 8.45 -4.31
N PRO A 3 10.84 8.35 -3.53
CA PRO A 3 12.18 8.69 -4.01
C PRO A 3 12.60 7.85 -5.24
N PRO A 4 13.38 8.39 -6.18
CA PRO A 4 13.80 7.67 -7.38
C PRO A 4 14.62 6.40 -7.11
N SER A 5 15.29 6.34 -5.96
CA SER A 5 16.12 5.20 -5.55
C SER A 5 15.32 3.97 -5.11
N ILE A 6 14.01 4.11 -4.86
CA ILE A 6 13.17 3.00 -4.43
C ILE A 6 12.76 2.17 -5.64
N LYS A 7 13.15 0.89 -5.63
CA LYS A 7 12.75 -0.08 -6.64
C LYS A 7 11.31 -0.51 -6.42
N SER A 8 10.57 -0.67 -7.50
CA SER A 8 9.20 -1.18 -7.46
C SER A 8 9.17 -2.69 -7.18
N VAL A 9 8.13 -3.15 -6.48
CA VAL A 9 7.81 -4.57 -6.31
C VAL A 9 6.97 -5.14 -7.45
N LEU A 10 6.46 -4.29 -8.35
CA LEU A 10 5.78 -4.70 -9.57
C LEU A 10 6.82 -5.25 -10.55
N ARG A 11 6.62 -6.49 -11.01
CA ARG A 11 7.62 -7.23 -11.81
C ARG A 11 7.05 -7.78 -13.10
N THR A 12 5.76 -8.04 -13.15
CA THR A 12 5.11 -8.71 -14.28
C THR A 12 4.18 -7.76 -15.03
N PRO A 13 3.85 -8.01 -16.32
CA PRO A 13 2.82 -7.26 -17.02
C PRO A 13 1.47 -7.25 -16.28
N GLU A 14 1.12 -8.34 -15.61
CA GLU A 14 -0.10 -8.41 -14.79
C GLU A 14 0.00 -7.48 -13.57
N ASP A 15 1.16 -7.41 -12.90
CA ASP A 15 1.34 -6.47 -11.78
C ASP A 15 1.09 -5.02 -12.23
N PHE A 16 1.61 -4.63 -13.40
CA PHE A 16 1.38 -3.28 -13.94
C PHE A 16 -0.07 -3.03 -14.33
N LYS A 17 -0.74 -4.04 -14.90
CA LYS A 17 -2.17 -3.97 -15.24
C LYS A 17 -3.03 -3.77 -13.99
N MET A 18 -2.82 -4.59 -12.96
CA MET A 18 -3.58 -4.50 -11.71
C MET A 18 -3.30 -3.19 -10.96
N ALA A 19 -2.02 -2.78 -10.89
CA ALA A 19 -1.63 -1.48 -10.35
C ALA A 19 -2.33 -0.30 -11.04
N SER A 20 -2.44 -0.32 -12.38
CA SER A 20 -3.11 0.75 -13.14
C SER A 20 -4.60 0.89 -12.83
N ARG A 21 -5.21 -0.14 -12.24
CA ARG A 21 -6.63 -0.21 -11.92
C ARG A 21 -6.90 0.02 -10.43
N GLN A 22 -5.89 -0.09 -9.56
CA GLN A 22 -6.09 -0.08 -8.11
C GLN A 22 -6.67 1.24 -7.61
N SER A 23 -6.24 2.38 -8.15
CA SER A 23 -6.79 3.70 -7.79
C SER A 23 -8.28 3.89 -8.18
N MET A 24 -8.82 2.98 -8.99
CA MET A 24 -10.23 2.98 -9.41
C MET A 24 -11.03 1.84 -8.76
N TYR A 25 -10.47 1.17 -7.75
CA TYR A 25 -11.05 -0.02 -7.10
C TYR A 25 -12.56 0.11 -6.85
N SER A 26 -12.99 1.21 -6.24
CA SER A 26 -14.40 1.46 -5.88
C SER A 26 -15.35 1.56 -7.08
N SER A 27 -14.82 1.79 -8.28
CA SER A 27 -15.60 1.87 -9.53
C SER A 27 -15.60 0.56 -10.31
N LEU A 28 -14.83 -0.45 -9.87
CA LEU A 28 -14.77 -1.75 -10.53
C LEU A 28 -16.00 -2.60 -10.18
N PRO A 29 -16.44 -3.51 -11.06
CA PRO A 29 -17.39 -4.56 -10.72
C PRO A 29 -16.91 -5.43 -9.55
N VAL A 30 -17.84 -6.00 -8.78
CA VAL A 30 -17.51 -6.82 -7.58
C VAL A 30 -16.51 -7.95 -7.87
N ALA A 31 -16.69 -8.68 -8.98
CA ALA A 31 -15.75 -9.75 -9.35
C ALA A 31 -14.32 -9.21 -9.61
N GLU A 32 -14.20 -8.02 -10.19
CA GLU A 32 -12.91 -7.38 -10.44
C GLU A 32 -12.30 -6.76 -9.17
N GLN A 33 -13.13 -6.42 -8.18
CA GLN A 33 -12.69 -6.00 -6.86
C GLN A 33 -12.04 -7.16 -6.09
N GLU A 34 -12.63 -8.36 -6.13
CA GLU A 34 -12.05 -9.57 -5.53
C GLU A 34 -10.68 -9.89 -6.14
N GLU A 35 -10.54 -9.80 -7.47
CA GLU A 35 -9.24 -9.97 -8.15
C GLU A 35 -8.21 -8.92 -7.70
N GLN A 36 -8.65 -7.68 -7.47
CA GLN A 36 -7.78 -6.61 -6.97
C GLN A 36 -7.37 -6.81 -5.53
N ASP A 37 -8.28 -7.27 -4.66
CA ASP A 37 -7.96 -7.61 -3.28
C ASP A 37 -6.90 -8.71 -3.22
N ASP A 38 -7.08 -9.78 -3.99
CA ASP A 38 -6.11 -10.88 -4.08
C ASP A 38 -4.74 -10.41 -4.56
N TRP A 39 -4.72 -9.52 -5.55
CA TRP A 39 -3.48 -8.93 -6.05
C TRP A 39 -2.84 -8.00 -5.01
N ALA A 40 -3.63 -7.13 -4.38
CA ALA A 40 -3.16 -6.18 -3.37
C ALA A 40 -2.52 -6.91 -2.20
N GLN A 41 -3.17 -7.93 -1.63
CA GLN A 41 -2.62 -8.74 -0.54
C GLN A 41 -1.25 -9.35 -0.91
N LYS A 42 -1.10 -9.91 -2.12
CA LYS A 42 0.20 -10.41 -2.61
C LYS A 42 1.26 -9.32 -2.71
N MET A 43 0.89 -8.11 -3.13
CA MET A 43 1.83 -6.98 -3.20
C MET A 43 2.25 -6.52 -1.80
N ILE A 44 1.31 -6.50 -0.85
CA ILE A 44 1.56 -6.15 0.55
C ILE A 44 2.54 -7.13 1.19
N GLU A 45 2.29 -8.43 1.04
CA GLU A 45 3.17 -9.50 1.50
C GLU A 45 4.56 -9.38 0.86
N ARG A 46 4.63 -9.19 -0.45
CA ARG A 46 5.89 -9.02 -1.19
C ARG A 46 6.71 -7.83 -0.68
N HIS A 47 6.05 -6.78 -0.20
CA HIS A 47 6.72 -5.61 0.35
C HIS A 47 7.27 -5.84 1.77
N GLY A 48 6.67 -6.76 2.53
CA GLY A 48 7.04 -7.01 3.94
C GLY A 48 6.71 -5.82 4.84
N ASN A 49 5.61 -5.13 4.54
CA ASN A 49 5.29 -3.83 5.13
C ASN A 49 4.66 -3.92 6.54
N CYS A 50 4.29 -5.09 7.05
CA CYS A 50 3.89 -5.23 8.46
C CYS A 50 5.03 -5.86 9.26
N PRO A 51 5.71 -5.12 10.17
CA PRO A 51 6.71 -5.71 11.06
C PRO A 51 6.16 -6.76 12.03
N GLU A 52 4.83 -6.86 12.14
CA GLU A 52 4.12 -7.68 13.13
C GLU A 52 3.35 -8.85 12.50
N ASP A 53 3.54 -9.13 11.20
CA ASP A 53 2.86 -10.21 10.45
C ASP A 53 1.33 -10.23 10.61
N LYS A 54 0.72 -9.05 10.74
CA LYS A 54 -0.73 -8.89 10.85
C LYS A 54 -1.40 -8.94 9.49
N THR A 55 -2.63 -9.43 9.49
CA THR A 55 -3.53 -9.35 8.33
C THR A 55 -3.85 -7.89 7.99
N TRP A 56 -4.19 -7.67 6.72
CA TRP A 56 -4.52 -6.35 6.19
C TRP A 56 -5.98 -6.32 5.79
N GLU A 57 -6.74 -5.42 6.41
CA GLU A 57 -8.16 -5.24 6.15
C GLU A 57 -8.38 -4.12 5.15
N ARG A 58 -9.26 -4.37 4.17
CA ARG A 58 -9.75 -3.33 3.26
C ARG A 58 -10.42 -2.21 4.06
N ARG A 59 -10.13 -0.97 3.68
CA ARG A 59 -10.76 0.24 4.21
C ARG A 59 -11.27 1.08 3.06
N GLU A 60 -12.41 1.71 3.29
CA GLU A 60 -13.03 2.62 2.34
C GLU A 60 -13.00 4.06 2.89
N ASN A 61 -13.00 5.03 1.99
CA ASN A 61 -13.07 6.46 2.30
C ASN A 61 -11.95 6.98 3.26
N PRO A 62 -10.68 7.04 2.81
CA PRO A 62 -10.18 6.74 1.46
C PRO A 62 -9.95 5.24 1.22
N GLY A 63 -9.87 4.83 -0.05
CA GLY A 63 -9.62 3.43 -0.41
C GLY A 63 -8.20 2.96 -0.02
N GLY A 64 -8.09 1.77 0.55
CA GLY A 64 -6.80 1.17 0.88
C GLY A 64 -6.90 0.02 1.87
N TYR A 65 -5.80 -0.24 2.57
CA TYR A 65 -5.70 -1.32 3.55
C TYR A 65 -5.02 -0.84 4.83
N GLN A 66 -5.52 -1.32 5.96
CA GLN A 66 -4.97 -1.06 7.29
C GLN A 66 -4.60 -2.40 7.94
N CYS A 67 -3.46 -2.46 8.63
CA CYS A 67 -3.14 -3.67 9.39
C CYS A 67 -4.13 -3.85 10.56
N ASP A 68 -4.39 -5.09 10.96
CA ASP A 68 -5.32 -5.43 12.05
C ASP A 68 -4.95 -4.75 13.40
N ALA A 69 -3.66 -4.55 13.67
CA ALA A 69 -3.20 -3.78 14.85
C ALA A 69 -3.58 -2.27 14.79
N GLY A 70 -3.95 -1.78 13.61
CA GLY A 70 -4.43 -0.43 13.33
C GLY A 70 -3.34 0.61 13.08
N GLY A 71 -2.07 0.30 13.34
CA GLY A 71 -0.99 1.29 13.33
C GLY A 71 -0.43 1.65 11.96
N HIS A 72 -0.67 0.83 10.94
CA HIS A 72 -0.08 0.97 9.61
C HIS A 72 -1.12 0.89 8.50
N GLY A 73 -0.90 1.63 7.43
CA GLY A 73 -1.81 1.69 6.30
C GLY A 73 -1.11 1.86 4.95
N MET A 74 -1.83 1.54 3.87
CA MET A 74 -1.45 1.87 2.50
C MET A 74 -2.72 2.22 1.74
N THR A 75 -2.75 3.35 1.04
CA THR A 75 -3.87 3.67 0.16
C THR A 75 -3.77 2.91 -1.16
N ASP A 76 -4.87 2.87 -1.90
CA ASP A 76 -4.90 2.32 -3.25
C ASP A 76 -3.85 2.96 -4.18
N GLU A 77 -3.58 4.26 -4.02
CA GLU A 77 -2.54 4.96 -4.79
C GLU A 77 -1.13 4.52 -4.41
N LEU A 78 -0.87 4.25 -3.13
CA LEU A 78 0.43 3.75 -2.67
C LEU A 78 0.68 2.32 -3.13
N LEU A 79 -0.37 1.50 -3.18
CA LEU A 79 -0.32 0.16 -3.77
C LEU A 79 -0.11 0.21 -5.29
N ALA A 80 -0.84 1.07 -5.99
CA ALA A 80 -0.67 1.30 -7.43
C ALA A 80 0.76 1.78 -7.77
N GLU A 81 1.36 2.62 -6.93
CA GLU A 81 2.75 3.04 -7.10
C GLU A 81 3.72 1.85 -7.00
N GLY A 82 3.38 0.84 -6.20
CA GLY A 82 4.12 -0.41 -6.08
C GLY A 82 5.54 -0.21 -5.55
N LYS A 83 5.79 0.84 -4.76
CA LYS A 83 7.09 1.18 -4.16
C LYS A 83 7.10 1.09 -2.64
N GLY A 84 5.99 0.65 -2.04
CA GLY A 84 5.93 0.32 -0.62
C GLY A 84 5.85 1.50 0.30
N GLY A 85 5.24 2.59 -0.18
CA GLY A 85 4.89 3.70 0.69
C GLY A 85 3.92 3.21 1.75
N MET A 86 4.23 3.52 3.01
CA MET A 86 3.41 3.16 4.16
C MET A 86 2.96 4.41 4.91
N LEU A 87 1.78 4.33 5.50
CA LEU A 87 1.21 5.33 6.36
C LEU A 87 1.30 4.89 7.82
N ALA A 88 1.64 5.83 8.70
CA ALA A 88 1.56 5.64 10.14
C ALA A 88 0.25 6.22 10.66
N ILE A 89 -0.51 5.42 11.42
CA ILE A 89 -1.85 5.75 11.92
C ILE A 89 -1.83 5.66 13.45
N ALA A 90 -1.29 6.68 14.10
CA ALA A 90 -1.09 6.67 15.56
C ALA A 90 -2.41 6.60 16.34
N SER A 91 -3.49 7.18 15.80
CA SER A 91 -4.83 7.13 16.38
C SER A 91 -5.55 5.80 16.15
N LYS A 92 -5.01 4.93 15.28
CA LYS A 92 -5.66 3.73 14.74
C LYS A 92 -6.94 4.00 13.94
N VAL A 93 -7.30 5.26 13.72
CA VAL A 93 -8.46 5.66 12.94
C VAL A 93 -8.04 5.83 11.48
N TRP A 94 -8.66 5.03 10.59
CA TRP A 94 -8.42 5.17 9.16
C TRP A 94 -8.77 6.58 8.66
N GLY A 95 -7.91 7.16 7.82
CA GLY A 95 -8.02 8.55 7.37
C GLY A 95 -7.17 9.55 8.16
N ASP A 96 -6.80 9.24 9.40
CA ASP A 96 -5.88 10.07 10.22
C ASP A 96 -4.45 9.53 10.16
N PHE A 97 -3.84 9.68 8.98
CA PHE A 97 -2.51 9.14 8.69
C PHE A 97 -1.42 10.20 8.54
N LYS A 98 -0.18 9.80 8.84
CA LYS A 98 1.06 10.50 8.49
C LYS A 98 1.84 9.69 7.46
N GLY A 99 2.54 10.36 6.55
CA GLY A 99 3.37 9.72 5.53
C GLY A 99 3.17 10.35 4.14
N PRO A 100 3.44 9.60 3.05
CA PRO A 100 3.97 8.24 3.03
C PRO A 100 5.43 8.15 3.49
N TYR A 101 5.78 7.02 4.10
CA TYR A 101 7.13 6.64 4.48
C TYR A 101 7.63 5.51 3.58
N TYR A 102 8.88 5.58 3.13
CA TYR A 102 9.50 4.54 2.31
C TYR A 102 10.75 4.03 2.99
N LYS A 103 11.00 2.73 2.87
CA LYS A 103 12.22 2.11 3.38
C LYS A 103 13.42 2.54 2.54
N ASN A 104 14.32 3.32 3.11
CA ASN A 104 15.57 3.69 2.47
C ASN A 104 16.43 2.42 2.25
N PRO A 105 16.85 2.13 1.01
CA PRO A 105 17.58 0.90 0.70
C PRO A 105 19.02 0.90 1.24
N VAL A 106 19.56 2.07 1.58
CA VAL A 106 20.91 2.23 2.14
C VAL A 106 20.88 2.12 3.66
N THR A 107 19.96 2.83 4.33
CA THR A 107 19.92 2.89 5.79
C THR A 107 18.99 1.86 6.42
N GLY A 108 18.08 1.27 5.64
CA GLY A 108 17.02 0.39 6.09
C GLY A 108 15.90 1.08 6.88
N LYS A 109 15.99 2.39 7.12
CA LYS A 109 15.03 3.17 7.89
C LYS A 109 13.87 3.64 7.02
N HIS A 110 12.68 3.74 7.60
CA HIS A 110 11.54 4.36 6.96
C HIS A 110 11.64 5.88 7.04
N GLU A 111 11.72 6.53 5.89
CA GLU A 111 11.91 7.98 5.78
C GLU A 111 10.70 8.61 5.10
N ARG A 112 10.25 9.74 5.64
CA ARG A 112 9.15 10.51 5.04
C ARG A 112 9.69 11.27 3.84
N VAL A 113 8.98 11.17 2.71
CA VAL A 113 9.25 12.09 1.60
C VAL A 113 8.68 13.45 1.99
N LYS A 114 9.54 14.45 2.16
CA LYS A 114 9.10 15.85 2.18
C LYS A 114 8.67 16.20 0.76
N THR A 115 7.37 16.35 0.55
CA THR A 115 6.80 17.01 -0.62
C THR A 115 7.18 18.48 -0.63
#